data_AF-A0A455SGY4-F1
#
_entry.id   AF-A0A455SGY4-F1
#
_cell.length_a   1.000
_cell.length_b   1.000
_cell.length_c   1.000
_cell.angle_alpha   90.00
_cell.angle_beta   90.00
_cell.angle_gamma   90.00
#
_symmetry.space_group_name_H-M   'P 1'
#
loop_
_entity.id
_entity.type
_entity.pdbx_description
1 polymer ?
#
loop_
_entity_poly.entity_id
_entity_poly.type
_entity_poly.pdbx_seq_one_letter_code
_entity_poly.pdbx_strand_id
1 'polypeptide(L)'
;MITEKLLERLYLLSDDVLYRDAVNFMHSIGEANSLSGSQMNGLLNIALGNPYSELLKFLQHQQARTTWKKQEAHVPGFYRKLQIKLQRLTVDSISSIAPEGKLSPEEQEELKKLIAQEFIQHLLAENGYMAYQIECKKKQEENQQSMYQRGGKRR
;
A
#
# COMPACT_ATOMS: atom_id res chain seq x y z
N MET A 1 22.03 -13.52 -4.23
CA MET A 1 22.22 -12.18 -4.82
C MET A 1 21.42 -12.18 -6.10
N ILE A 2 20.41 -11.31 -6.16
CA ILE A 2 19.58 -11.16 -7.35
C ILE A 2 20.41 -10.71 -8.56
N THR A 3 20.11 -11.28 -9.73
CA THR A 3 20.74 -10.91 -11.00
C THR A 3 20.08 -9.67 -11.61
N GLU A 4 20.82 -8.92 -12.43
CA GLU A 4 20.31 -7.75 -13.15
C GLU A 4 19.06 -8.07 -13.98
N LYS A 5 19.05 -9.23 -14.66
CA LYS A 5 17.90 -9.70 -15.44
C LYS A 5 16.63 -9.90 -14.60
N LEU A 6 16.78 -10.34 -13.34
CA LEU A 6 15.64 -10.48 -12.43
C LEU A 6 15.15 -9.10 -11.95
N LEU A 7 16.06 -8.14 -11.73
CA LEU A 7 15.70 -6.75 -11.40
C LEU A 7 14.96 -6.05 -12.53
N GLU A 8 15.44 -6.17 -13.77
CA GLU A 8 14.76 -5.57 -14.93
C GLU A 8 13.33 -6.09 -15.06
N ARG A 9 13.13 -7.40 -14.88
CA ARG A 9 11.79 -8.01 -14.90
C ARG A 9 10.93 -7.56 -13.74
N LEU A 10 11.51 -7.40 -12.55
CA LEU A 10 10.81 -6.84 -11.41
C LEU A 10 10.33 -5.41 -11.70
N TYR A 11 11.17 -4.56 -12.30
CA TYR A 11 10.78 -3.18 -12.62
C TYR A 11 9.66 -3.12 -13.65
N LEU A 12 9.74 -3.92 -14.73
CA LEU A 12 8.65 -4.04 -15.70
C LEU A 12 7.34 -4.51 -15.02
N LEU A 13 7.44 -5.51 -14.14
CA LEU A 13 6.29 -5.98 -13.36
C LEU A 13 5.76 -4.89 -12.41
N SER A 14 6.65 -4.09 -11.81
CA SER A 14 6.31 -3.01 -10.89
C SER A 14 5.41 -1.98 -11.56
N ASP A 15 5.81 -1.53 -12.75
CA ASP A 15 5.10 -0.51 -13.51
C ASP A 15 3.76 -1.03 -14.06
N ASP A 16 3.74 -2.23 -14.65
CA ASP A 16 2.57 -2.74 -15.38
C ASP A 16 1.53 -3.43 -14.49
N VAL A 17 1.99 -4.11 -13.43
CA VAL A 17 1.16 -5.02 -12.63
C VAL A 17 1.08 -4.55 -11.18
N LEU A 18 2.21 -4.33 -10.51
CA LEU A 18 2.20 -4.04 -9.06
C LEU A 18 1.55 -2.69 -8.78
N TYR A 19 1.80 -1.67 -9.59
CA TYR A 19 1.17 -0.36 -9.46
C TYR A 19 -0.36 -0.47 -9.59
N ARG A 20 -0.85 -1.09 -10.67
CA ARG A 20 -2.29 -1.28 -10.88
C ARG A 20 -2.94 -2.07 -9.75
N ASP A 21 -2.27 -3.10 -9.25
CA ASP A 21 -2.75 -3.89 -8.13
C ASP A 21 -2.78 -3.09 -6.82
N ALA A 22 -1.83 -2.17 -6.63
CA ALA A 22 -1.79 -1.28 -5.47
C ALA A 22 -2.95 -0.28 -5.52
N VAL A 23 -3.19 0.32 -6.68
CA VAL A 23 -4.37 1.18 -6.94
C VAL A 23 -5.65 0.41 -6.62
N ASN A 24 -5.85 -0.77 -7.22
CA ASN A 24 -7.01 -1.60 -6.97
C ASN A 24 -7.18 -1.97 -5.49
N PHE A 25 -6.07 -2.28 -4.80
CA PHE A 25 -6.09 -2.55 -3.37
C PHE A 25 -6.61 -1.34 -2.59
N MET A 26 -6.09 -0.14 -2.86
CA MET A 26 -6.48 1.10 -2.18
C MET A 26 -7.95 1.48 -2.46
N HIS A 27 -8.43 1.27 -3.69
CA HIS A 27 -9.86 1.43 -3.97
C HIS A 27 -10.73 0.39 -3.25
N SER A 28 -10.27 -0.86 -3.11
CA SER A 28 -11.04 -1.93 -2.46
C SER A 28 -11.19 -1.77 -0.94
N ILE A 29 -10.28 -1.03 -0.30
CA ILE A 29 -10.41 -0.67 1.12
C ILE A 29 -11.31 0.56 1.30
N GLY A 30 -11.35 1.45 0.31
CA GLY A 30 -12.11 2.70 0.33
C GLY A 30 -11.40 3.83 1.08
N GLU A 31 -11.68 5.07 0.67
CA GLU A 31 -11.08 6.31 1.19
C GLU A 31 -11.14 6.41 2.73
N ALA A 32 -12.27 6.05 3.34
CA ALA A 32 -12.46 6.14 4.79
C ALA A 32 -11.61 5.14 5.61
N ASN A 33 -11.07 4.11 4.96
CA ASN A 33 -10.26 3.07 5.59
C ASN A 33 -8.78 3.14 5.19
N SER A 34 -8.34 4.26 4.62
CA SER A 34 -6.93 4.50 4.35
C SER A 34 -6.13 4.62 5.65
N LEU A 35 -4.83 4.33 5.58
CA LEU A 35 -3.95 4.52 6.72
C LEU A 35 -3.49 5.98 6.80
N SER A 36 -3.16 6.43 8.01
CA SER A 36 -2.51 7.73 8.18
C SER A 36 -1.12 7.71 7.52
N GLY A 37 -0.63 8.89 7.12
CA GLY A 37 0.73 9.01 6.55
C GLY A 37 1.81 8.45 7.47
N SER A 38 1.68 8.61 8.79
CA SER A 38 2.64 8.03 9.75
C SER A 38 2.61 6.49 9.75
N GLN A 39 1.43 5.88 9.65
CA GLN A 39 1.29 4.42 9.61
C GLN A 39 1.85 3.85 8.30
N MET A 40 1.58 4.51 7.16
CA MET A 40 2.13 4.10 5.87
C MET A 40 3.66 4.22 5.81
N ASN A 41 4.23 5.30 6.36
CA ASN A 41 5.69 5.44 6.46
C ASN A 41 6.30 4.37 7.39
N GLY A 42 5.63 4.05 8.50
CA GLY A 42 6.04 2.95 9.38
C GLY A 42 6.06 1.61 8.65
N LEU A 43 5.02 1.31 7.87
CA LEU A 43 4.96 0.11 7.03
C LEU A 43 6.09 0.06 5.99
N LEU A 44 6.34 1.17 5.28
CA LEU A 44 7.43 1.25 4.30
C LEU A 44 8.79 1.02 4.96
N ASN A 45 9.05 1.64 6.12
CA ASN A 45 10.32 1.46 6.83
C ASN A 45 10.57 0.00 7.23
N ILE A 46 9.53 -0.71 7.66
CA ILE A 46 9.63 -2.13 7.95
C ILE A 46 9.95 -2.93 6.67
N ALA A 47 9.26 -2.64 5.56
CA ALA A 47 9.49 -3.31 4.29
C ALA A 47 10.91 -3.07 3.75
N LEU A 48 11.44 -1.86 3.86
CA LEU A 48 12.78 -1.50 3.40
C LEU A 48 13.88 -2.15 4.26
N GLY A 49 13.72 -2.10 5.58
CA GLY A 49 14.75 -2.47 6.54
C GLY A 49 14.85 -3.96 6.87
N ASN A 50 13.83 -4.77 6.56
CA ASN A 50 13.72 -6.13 7.10
C ASN A 50 13.52 -7.20 6.01
N PRO A 51 13.79 -8.48 6.33
CA PRO A 51 13.40 -9.61 5.49
C PRO A 51 11.87 -9.70 5.31
N TYR A 52 11.42 -10.41 4.27
CA TYR A 52 10.00 -10.54 3.98
C TYR A 52 9.24 -11.26 5.12
N SER A 53 9.85 -12.26 5.74
CA SER A 53 9.30 -12.92 6.92
C SER A 53 9.01 -11.97 8.10
N GLU A 54 9.89 -11.00 8.36
CA GLU A 54 9.69 -9.99 9.42
C GLU A 54 8.60 -8.97 9.06
N LEU A 55 8.48 -8.61 7.78
CA LEU A 55 7.34 -7.84 7.29
C LEU A 55 6.02 -8.57 7.56
N LEU A 56 5.93 -9.88 7.26
CA LEU A 56 4.72 -10.66 7.55
C LEU A 56 4.40 -10.73 9.05
N LYS A 57 5.41 -10.90 9.91
CA LYS A 57 5.24 -10.86 11.37
C LYS A 57 4.74 -9.49 11.83
N PHE A 58 5.29 -8.41 11.30
CA PHE A 58 4.83 -7.06 11.59
C PHE A 58 3.35 -6.89 11.23
N LEU A 59 2.94 -7.31 10.03
CA LEU A 59 1.53 -7.25 9.60
C LEU A 59 0.63 -8.05 10.54
N GLN A 60 1.06 -9.24 10.96
CA GLN A 60 0.31 -10.07 11.90
C GLN A 60 0.19 -9.40 13.27
N HIS A 61 1.25 -8.77 13.77
CA HIS A 61 1.22 -8.04 15.04
C HIS A 61 0.28 -6.83 14.98
N GLN A 62 0.26 -6.07 13.88
CA GLN A 62 -0.66 -4.94 13.74
C GLN A 62 -2.13 -5.39 13.73
N GLN A 63 -2.41 -6.56 13.15
CA GLN A 63 -3.74 -7.17 13.19
C GLN A 63 -4.16 -7.62 14.59
N ALA A 64 -3.24 -8.25 15.33
CA ALA A 64 -3.51 -8.81 16.65
C ALA A 64 -3.52 -7.75 17.77
N ARG A 65 -3.00 -6.55 17.51
CA ARG A 65 -2.94 -5.46 18.48
C ARG A 65 -4.35 -5.09 18.97
N THR A 66 -4.54 -5.05 20.29
CA THR A 66 -5.82 -4.73 20.94
C THR A 66 -5.95 -3.26 21.35
N THR A 67 -4.87 -2.48 21.22
CA THR A 67 -4.79 -1.08 21.68
C THR A 67 -5.17 -0.05 20.61
N TRP A 68 -5.89 -0.46 19.57
CA TRP A 68 -6.41 0.47 18.55
C TRP A 68 -7.50 1.37 19.13
N LYS A 69 -7.42 2.66 18.83
CA LYS A 69 -8.48 3.60 19.22
C LYS A 69 -9.73 3.36 18.37
N LYS A 70 -10.90 3.80 18.85
CA LYS A 70 -12.17 3.64 18.11
C LYS A 70 -12.12 4.24 16.70
N GLN A 71 -11.43 5.36 16.51
CA GLN A 71 -11.23 6.00 15.20
C GLN A 71 -10.29 5.23 14.26
N GLU A 72 -9.57 4.23 14.76
CA GLU A 72 -8.62 3.38 14.02
C GLU A 72 -9.12 1.94 13.89
N ALA A 73 -10.43 1.70 14.11
CA ALA A 73 -11.01 0.37 14.09
C ALA A 73 -10.85 -0.35 12.73
N HIS A 74 -10.62 0.38 11.64
CA HIS A 74 -10.37 -0.17 10.31
C HIS A 74 -8.94 -0.70 10.13
N VAL A 75 -7.99 -0.24 10.93
CA VAL A 75 -6.55 -0.49 10.76
C VAL A 75 -6.20 -1.99 10.80
N PRO A 76 -6.71 -2.81 11.74
CA PRO A 76 -6.51 -4.26 11.70
C PRO A 76 -6.98 -4.90 10.38
N GLY A 77 -8.13 -4.44 9.86
CA GLY A 77 -8.70 -4.93 8.61
C GLY A 77 -7.82 -4.61 7.41
N PHE A 78 -7.21 -3.42 7.38
CA PHE A 78 -6.23 -3.04 6.37
C PHE A 78 -5.04 -4.01 6.37
N TYR A 79 -4.39 -4.19 7.53
CA TYR A 79 -3.20 -5.04 7.62
C TYR A 79 -3.48 -6.51 7.30
N ARG A 80 -4.67 -7.00 7.65
CA ARG A 80 -5.12 -8.35 7.27
C ARG A 80 -5.25 -8.50 5.76
N LYS A 81 -5.93 -7.56 5.10
CA LYS A 81 -6.07 -7.57 3.63
C LYS A 81 -4.71 -7.47 2.96
N LEU A 82 -3.81 -6.62 3.47
CA LEU A 82 -2.47 -6.44 2.95
C LEU A 82 -1.64 -7.73 3.07
N GLN A 83 -1.67 -8.41 4.22
CA GLN A 83 -0.96 -9.68 4.39
C GLN A 83 -1.40 -10.72 3.37
N ILE A 84 -2.71 -10.90 3.18
CA ILE A 84 -3.25 -11.85 2.19
C ILE A 84 -2.83 -11.45 0.77
N LYS A 85 -2.88 -10.15 0.45
CA LYS A 85 -2.49 -9.65 -0.87
C LYS A 85 -1.01 -9.90 -1.13
N LEU A 86 -0.11 -9.57 -0.20
CA LEU A 86 1.33 -9.79 -0.36
C LEU A 86 1.68 -11.28 -0.51
N GLN A 87 1.07 -12.16 0.30
CA GLN A 87 1.30 -13.60 0.19
C GLN A 87 0.93 -14.16 -1.19
N ARG A 88 -0.18 -13.71 -1.78
CA ARG A 88 -0.57 -14.11 -3.13
C ARG A 88 0.30 -13.47 -4.20
N LEU A 89 0.45 -12.15 -4.11
CA LEU A 89 1.20 -11.33 -5.06
C LEU A 89 2.64 -11.83 -5.20
N THR A 90 3.32 -12.12 -4.09
CA THR A 90 4.71 -12.60 -4.14
C THR A 90 4.84 -13.96 -4.82
N VAL A 91 3.87 -14.88 -4.64
CA VAL A 91 3.87 -16.17 -5.35
C VAL A 91 3.67 -15.95 -6.86
N ASP A 92 2.63 -15.20 -7.23
CA ASP A 92 2.27 -14.97 -8.63
C ASP A 92 3.36 -14.19 -9.40
N SER A 93 3.94 -13.18 -8.74
CA SER A 93 5.01 -12.34 -9.29
C SER A 93 6.31 -13.11 -9.50
N ILE A 94 6.68 -14.02 -8.58
CA ILE A 94 7.89 -14.83 -8.75
C ILE A 94 7.78 -15.74 -9.97
N SER A 95 6.62 -16.38 -10.17
CA SER A 95 6.37 -17.20 -11.36
C SER A 95 6.48 -16.39 -12.66
N SER A 96 6.14 -15.10 -12.62
CA SER A 96 6.23 -14.20 -13.78
C SER A 96 7.67 -13.72 -14.03
N ILE A 97 8.42 -13.43 -12.97
CA ILE A 97 9.81 -12.93 -13.06
C ILE A 97 10.78 -14.06 -13.43
N ALA A 98 10.56 -15.27 -12.94
CA ALA A 98 11.44 -16.43 -13.15
C ALA A 98 10.67 -17.66 -13.67
N PRO A 99 10.09 -17.61 -14.89
CA PRO A 99 9.24 -18.70 -15.41
C PRO A 99 9.97 -20.02 -15.66
N GLU A 100 11.28 -19.97 -15.95
CA GLU A 100 12.08 -21.16 -16.32
C GLU A 100 13.21 -21.47 -15.33
N GLY A 101 13.37 -20.68 -14.27
CA GLY A 101 14.52 -20.77 -13.35
C GLY A 101 14.15 -21.39 -12.01
N LYS A 102 14.90 -22.41 -11.57
CA LYS A 102 14.96 -22.77 -10.15
C LYS A 102 15.78 -21.70 -9.43
N LEU A 103 15.09 -20.76 -8.80
CA LEU A 103 15.71 -19.79 -7.89
C LEU A 103 16.24 -20.51 -6.65
N SER A 104 17.38 -20.07 -6.13
CA SER A 104 17.82 -20.50 -4.80
C SER A 104 16.84 -20.00 -3.73
N PRO A 105 16.78 -20.63 -2.54
CA PRO A 105 15.97 -20.13 -1.43
C PRO A 105 16.28 -18.66 -1.08
N GLU A 106 17.55 -18.25 -1.16
CA GLU A 106 18.01 -16.89 -0.91
C GLU A 106 17.51 -15.91 -1.97
N GLU A 107 17.64 -16.26 -3.26
CA GLU A 107 17.11 -15.44 -4.36
C GLU A 107 15.60 -15.29 -4.28
N GLN A 108 14.91 -16.37 -3.89
CA GLN A 108 13.47 -16.36 -3.73
C GLN A 108 13.04 -15.43 -2.59
N GLU A 109 13.71 -15.49 -1.44
CA GLU A 109 13.43 -14.59 -0.30
C GLU A 109 13.75 -13.14 -0.65
N GLU A 110 14.85 -12.90 -1.35
CA GLU A 110 15.24 -11.56 -1.82
C GLU A 110 14.19 -11.00 -2.81
N LEU A 111 13.68 -11.82 -3.73
CA LEU A 111 12.61 -11.42 -4.66
C LEU A 111 11.31 -11.11 -3.93
N LYS A 112 10.89 -11.93 -2.96
CA LYS A 112 9.69 -11.65 -2.15
C LYS A 112 9.81 -10.30 -1.45
N LYS A 113 10.97 -10.03 -0.89
CA LYS A 113 11.27 -8.75 -0.23
C LYS A 113 11.13 -7.59 -1.21
N LEU A 114 11.79 -7.64 -2.36
CA LEU A 114 11.74 -6.56 -3.34
C LEU A 114 10.33 -6.33 -3.90
N ILE A 115 9.60 -7.41 -4.25
CA ILE A 115 8.20 -7.31 -4.71
C ILE A 115 7.33 -6.63 -3.66
N ALA A 116 7.49 -6.99 -2.38
CA ALA A 116 6.73 -6.38 -1.30
C ALA A 116 7.10 -4.90 -1.11
N GLN A 117 8.36 -4.53 -1.27
CA GLN A 117 8.83 -3.14 -1.19
C GLN A 117 8.20 -2.29 -2.29
N GLU A 118 8.32 -2.71 -3.54
CA GLU A 118 7.73 -2.04 -4.70
C GLU A 118 6.22 -1.85 -4.51
N PHE A 119 5.52 -2.92 -4.13
CA PHE A 119 4.08 -2.85 -3.89
C PHE A 119 3.71 -1.88 -2.77
N ILE A 120 4.43 -1.90 -1.64
CA ILE A 120 4.17 -0.99 -0.51
C ILE A 120 4.50 0.47 -0.87
N GLN A 121 5.51 0.70 -1.70
CA GLN A 121 5.85 2.03 -2.19
C GLN A 121 4.72 2.60 -3.07
N HIS A 122 4.15 1.79 -3.96
CA HIS A 122 2.96 2.16 -4.74
C HIS A 122 1.75 2.44 -3.84
N LEU A 123 1.53 1.62 -2.79
CA LEU A 123 0.47 1.88 -1.82
C LEU A 123 0.66 3.21 -1.08
N LEU A 124 1.88 3.56 -0.69
CA LEU A 124 2.18 4.84 -0.04
C LEU A 124 1.84 6.01 -0.96
N ALA A 125 2.25 5.93 -2.23
CA ALA A 125 1.96 6.95 -3.23
C ALA A 125 0.46 7.13 -3.43
N GLU A 126 -0.27 6.03 -3.64
CA GLU A 126 -1.72 6.06 -3.84
C GLU A 126 -2.46 6.56 -2.60
N ASN A 127 -2.05 6.14 -1.39
CA ASN A 127 -2.61 6.64 -0.14
C ASN A 127 -2.44 8.17 -0.01
N GLY A 128 -1.28 8.70 -0.41
CA GLY A 128 -1.03 10.14 -0.45
C GLY A 128 -1.91 10.85 -1.48
N TYR A 129 -2.07 10.27 -2.67
CA TYR A 129 -2.91 10.81 -3.73
C TYR A 129 -4.39 10.86 -3.33
N MET A 130 -4.92 9.79 -2.73
CA MET A 130 -6.30 9.75 -2.22
C MET A 130 -6.53 10.80 -1.13
N ALA A 131 -5.58 10.95 -0.20
CA ALA A 131 -5.67 11.97 0.85
C ALA A 131 -5.72 13.39 0.26
N TYR A 132 -4.87 13.68 -0.73
CA TYR A 132 -4.87 14.96 -1.44
C TYR A 132 -6.21 15.23 -2.13
N GLN A 133 -6.80 14.24 -2.81
CA GLN A 133 -8.11 14.41 -3.44
C GLN A 133 -9.21 14.77 -2.44
N ILE A 134 -9.22 14.14 -1.26
CA ILE A 134 -10.19 14.41 -0.20
C ILE A 134 -10.06 15.86 0.29
N GLU A 135 -8.82 16.34 0.48
CA GLU A 135 -8.57 17.73 0.88
C GLU A 135 -9.04 18.73 -0.18
N CYS A 136 -8.80 18.43 -1.47
CA CYS A 136 -9.28 19.27 -2.56
C CYS A 136 -10.81 19.34 -2.62
N LYS A 137 -11.50 18.20 -2.46
CA LYS A 137 -12.98 18.13 -2.42
C LYS A 137 -13.54 18.99 -1.27
N LYS A 138 -12.98 18.85 -0.06
CA LYS A 138 -13.39 19.65 1.12
C LYS A 138 -13.23 21.16 0.90
N LYS A 139 -12.09 21.59 0.35
CA LYS A 139 -11.86 23.02 0.04
C LYS A 139 -12.85 23.57 -0.99
N GLN A 140 -13.24 22.76 -1.98
CA GLN A 140 -14.23 23.15 -2.98
C GLN A 140 -15.63 23.30 -2.35
N GLU A 141 -16.03 22.38 -1.48
CA GLU A 141 -17.31 22.42 -0.76
C GLU A 141 -17.40 23.63 0.19
N GLU A 142 -16.34 23.91 0.96
CA GLU A 142 -16.25 25.08 1.85
C GLU A 142 -16.36 26.40 1.07
N ASN A 143 -15.70 26.49 -0.08
CA ASN A 143 -15.77 27.66 -0.95
C ASN A 143 -17.18 27.85 -1.55
N GLN A 144 -17.86 26.77 -1.93
CA GLN A 144 -19.25 26.84 -2.40
C GLN A 144 -20.19 27.30 -1.28
N GLN A 145 -20.10 26.71 -0.07
CA GLN A 145 -20.94 27.09 1.08
C GLN A 145 -20.73 28.55 1.51
N SER A 146 -19.48 29.03 1.50
CA SER A 146 -19.15 30.44 1.78
C SER A 146 -19.76 31.40 0.75
N MET A 147 -19.84 30.98 -0.52
CA MET A 147 -20.50 31.77 -1.57
C MET A 147 -22.01 31.89 -1.34
N TYR A 148 -22.68 30.80 -0.96
CA TYR A 148 -24.12 30.81 -0.64
C TYR A 148 -24.45 31.65 0.60
N GLN A 149 -23.59 31.66 1.64
CA GLN A 149 -23.81 32.48 2.84
C GLN A 149 -23.60 33.99 2.60
N ARG A 150 -22.74 34.37 1.66
CA ARG A 150 -22.52 35.78 1.28
C ARG A 150 -23.62 36.34 0.37
N GLY A 151 -24.31 35.50 -0.41
CA GLY A 151 -25.44 35.90 -1.25
C GLY A 151 -26.77 36.13 -0.50
N GLY A 152 -26.88 35.65 0.75
CA GLY A 152 -28.11 35.71 1.55
C GLY A 152 -28.35 37.02 2.34
N LYS A 153 -27.39 37.95 2.38
CA LYS A 153 -27.53 39.27 3.03
C LYS A 153 -27.82 40.37 2.02
N ARG A 154 -28.99 40.30 1.37
CA ARG A 154 -29.67 41.45 0.75
C ARG A 154 -31.17 41.33 1.03
N ARG A 155 -31.57 41.77 2.22
CA ARG A 155 -32.94 42.16 2.55
C ARG A 155 -32.86 43.46 3.34
#